data_AF-A0A533UCJ8-F1
#
_entry.id   AF-A0A533UCJ8-F1
#
_cell.length_a   1.000
_cell.length_b   1.000
_cell.length_c   1.000
_cell.angle_alpha   90.00
_cell.angle_beta   90.00
_cell.angle_gamma   90.00
#
_symmetry.space_group_name_H-M   'P 1'
#
loop_
_entity.id
_entity.type
_entity.pdbx_description
1 polymer ?
#
loop_
_entity_poly.entity_id
_entity_poly.type
_entity_poly.pdbx_seq_one_letter_code
_entity_poly.pdbx_strand_id
1 'polypeptide(L)'
;MFEKLRNAFSSAVKSFGQKDLKEKDIDEVLFELEVALLESDVATEVIDSLKDDLKQKLIGATVEKEQIANVVKQNLRQHISSMFDSAGKIDILSNIQKKKSTGEPYIISFMGINGTGKTTTVAKVAYLLRENKFSVVIAAADTYRAGAIEQITEHAKRLNLKIIAQNYGSDPAAVARDAVLYAKSHKVDCIVIDTAGRMQTSKNLMDQISKINKVVNPDLKLFVGDSLAGNDTVNQAREFYQYTKFDGSILTKSDADARGGAAISIVKATSTPILYLGVGQEYKDLKPFDKDSFLESLFGAEEISIPQTQPEIKSPQQQEISMQKKTEQVKPEIKVELKQELKPELKQEVKPVQVEKIEPQIETKQIPKPAEKVEQPKPAPKLEPKPVAKQEKIQFEDEEDPFAGIATKDIEKFSDLFDVPPPENDKEAKELAARIRKWISQGRPKTEEDAKEESIEETMEQEDAKPKKKRSLFGWGRK
;
A
#
# COMPACT_ATOMS: atom_id res chain seq x y z
N MET A 1 12.27 -3.81 4.24
CA MET A 1 11.01 -4.25 3.60
C MET A 1 10.70 -5.67 4.08
N PHE A 2 9.47 -5.93 4.52
CA PHE A 2 8.91 -7.27 4.86
C PHE A 2 9.56 -8.05 6.03
N GLU A 3 10.23 -7.38 6.96
CA GLU A 3 10.94 -8.05 8.05
C GLU A 3 10.04 -8.87 8.97
N LYS A 4 8.84 -8.37 9.29
CA LYS A 4 7.91 -9.10 10.18
C LYS A 4 7.42 -10.39 9.56
N LEU A 5 6.99 -10.35 8.30
CA LEU A 5 6.54 -11.54 7.56
C LEU A 5 7.68 -12.56 7.38
N ARG A 6 8.89 -12.10 7.06
CA ARG A 6 10.09 -12.95 7.02
C ARG A 6 10.33 -13.64 8.37
N ASN A 7 10.23 -12.89 9.47
CA ASN A 7 10.43 -13.42 10.82
C ASN A 7 9.32 -14.42 11.19
N ALA A 8 8.06 -14.17 10.82
CA ALA A 8 6.95 -15.09 11.04
C ALA A 8 7.22 -16.46 10.38
N PHE A 9 7.61 -16.46 9.09
CA PHE A 9 7.95 -17.71 8.39
C PHE A 9 9.21 -18.38 8.95
N SER A 10 10.25 -17.61 9.26
CA SER A 10 11.49 -18.15 9.85
C SER A 10 11.26 -18.80 11.20
N SER A 11 10.46 -18.18 12.07
CA SER A 11 10.10 -18.73 13.38
C SER A 11 9.29 -20.01 13.25
N ALA A 12 8.28 -20.04 12.37
CA ALA A 12 7.51 -21.25 12.13
C ALA A 12 8.38 -22.42 11.63
N VAL A 13 9.25 -22.18 10.64
CA VAL A 13 10.20 -23.18 10.13
C VAL A 13 11.09 -23.74 11.26
N LYS A 14 11.57 -22.89 12.17
CA LYS A 14 12.36 -23.33 13.34
C LYS A 14 11.54 -24.15 14.33
N SER A 15 10.33 -23.69 14.68
CA SER A 15 9.44 -24.37 15.62
C SER A 15 9.09 -25.78 15.13
N PHE A 16 8.78 -25.94 13.83
CA PHE A 16 8.51 -27.25 13.23
C PHE A 16 9.73 -28.19 13.24
N GLY A 17 10.96 -27.67 13.11
CA GLY A 17 12.17 -28.50 13.19
C GLY A 17 12.51 -29.00 14.60
N GLN A 18 11.96 -28.37 15.65
CA GLN A 18 12.27 -28.71 17.05
C GLN A 18 11.22 -29.63 17.68
N LYS A 19 9.94 -29.44 17.35
CA LYS A 19 8.82 -30.22 17.90
C LYS A 19 8.66 -31.58 17.20
N ASP A 20 7.97 -32.52 17.85
CA ASP A 20 7.64 -33.80 17.24
C ASP A 20 6.43 -33.65 16.32
N LEU A 21 6.30 -34.48 15.28
CA LEU A 21 5.18 -34.45 14.32
C LEU A 21 3.90 -35.11 14.86
N LYS A 22 3.55 -34.85 16.13
CA LYS A 22 2.26 -35.26 16.68
C LYS A 22 1.23 -34.17 16.39
N GLU A 23 -0.03 -34.56 16.21
CA GLU A 23 -1.10 -33.64 15.84
C GLU A 23 -1.20 -32.42 16.77
N LYS A 24 -1.11 -32.64 18.09
CA LYS A 24 -1.15 -31.57 19.10
C LYS A 24 0.02 -30.58 18.98
N ASP A 25 1.22 -31.09 18.71
CA ASP A 25 2.43 -30.27 18.59
C ASP A 25 2.39 -29.44 17.30
N ILE A 26 1.87 -30.04 16.21
CA ILE A 26 1.63 -29.35 14.93
C ILE A 26 0.61 -28.22 15.11
N ASP A 27 -0.52 -28.49 15.78
CA ASP A 27 -1.58 -27.49 15.99
C ASP A 27 -1.06 -26.28 16.82
N GLU A 28 -0.19 -26.51 17.80
CA GLU A 28 0.44 -25.44 18.57
C GLU A 28 1.34 -24.54 17.69
N VAL A 29 2.17 -25.13 16.82
CA VAL A 29 3.02 -24.35 15.90
C VAL A 29 2.19 -23.62 14.84
N LEU A 30 1.12 -24.24 14.35
CA LEU A 30 0.21 -23.59 13.40
C LEU A 30 -0.51 -22.40 14.02
N PHE A 31 -0.85 -22.46 15.32
CA PHE A 31 -1.40 -21.32 16.05
C PHE A 31 -0.37 -20.21 16.26
N GLU A 32 0.88 -20.54 16.62
CA GLU A 32 1.97 -19.56 16.70
C GLU A 32 2.20 -18.86 15.35
N LEU A 33 2.19 -19.62 14.24
CA LEU A 33 2.29 -19.09 12.88
C LEU A 33 1.13 -18.16 12.56
N GLU A 34 -0.11 -18.54 12.89
CA GLU A 34 -1.30 -17.71 12.69
C GLU A 34 -1.16 -16.34 13.35
N VAL A 35 -0.79 -16.32 14.64
CA VAL A 35 -0.59 -15.06 15.38
C VAL A 35 0.47 -14.20 14.71
N ALA A 36 1.61 -14.78 14.33
CA ALA A 36 2.69 -14.03 13.68
C ALA A 36 2.32 -13.49 12.29
N LEU A 37 1.49 -14.21 11.53
CA LEU A 37 0.99 -13.77 10.23
C LEU A 37 -0.07 -12.66 10.38
N LEU A 38 -0.95 -12.75 11.38
CA LEU A 38 -1.90 -11.68 11.71
C LEU A 38 -1.18 -10.37 12.07
N GLU A 39 -0.11 -10.45 12.88
CA GLU A 39 0.74 -9.30 13.21
C GLU A 39 1.49 -8.69 12.02
N SER A 40 1.57 -9.44 10.92
CA SER A 40 2.19 -9.05 9.65
C SER A 40 1.16 -8.57 8.62
N ASP A 41 -0.08 -8.31 9.04
CA ASP A 41 -1.24 -7.94 8.19
C ASP A 41 -1.50 -8.92 7.03
N VAL A 42 -1.30 -10.21 7.28
CA VAL A 42 -1.75 -11.25 6.37
C VAL A 42 -3.23 -11.50 6.63
N ALA A 43 -4.04 -11.51 5.57
CA ALA A 43 -5.47 -11.73 5.68
C ALA A 43 -5.77 -13.18 6.11
N THR A 44 -6.80 -13.35 6.94
CA THR A 44 -7.15 -14.65 7.53
C THR A 44 -7.33 -15.74 6.48
N GLU A 45 -7.90 -15.44 5.31
CA GLU A 45 -8.09 -16.44 4.25
C GLU A 45 -6.77 -16.95 3.65
N VAL A 46 -5.69 -16.16 3.72
CA VAL A 46 -4.34 -16.61 3.35
C VAL A 46 -3.78 -17.50 4.45
N ILE A 47 -3.97 -17.11 5.71
CA ILE A 47 -3.47 -17.86 6.87
C ILE A 47 -4.11 -19.25 6.93
N ASP A 48 -5.43 -19.33 6.80
CA ASP A 48 -6.18 -20.59 6.81
C ASP A 48 -5.71 -21.50 5.67
N SER A 49 -5.59 -20.93 4.46
CA SER A 49 -5.08 -21.64 3.27
C SER A 49 -3.67 -22.20 3.48
N LEU A 50 -2.78 -21.46 4.14
CA LEU A 50 -1.43 -21.91 4.46
C LEU A 50 -1.43 -23.01 5.53
N LYS A 51 -2.22 -22.84 6.59
CA LYS A 51 -2.32 -23.81 7.68
C LYS A 51 -2.88 -25.14 7.20
N ASP A 52 -3.91 -25.10 6.37
CA ASP A 52 -4.53 -26.31 5.82
C ASP A 52 -3.55 -27.07 4.92
N ASP A 53 -2.81 -26.39 4.04
CA ASP A 53 -1.80 -27.00 3.18
C ASP A 53 -0.63 -27.59 3.98
N LEU A 54 -0.20 -26.91 5.06
CA LEU A 54 0.81 -27.45 5.97
C LEU A 54 0.30 -28.66 6.74
N LYS A 55 -0.90 -28.59 7.32
CA LYS A 55 -1.50 -29.68 8.10
C LYS A 55 -1.65 -30.94 7.24
N GLN A 56 -2.12 -30.80 6.00
CA GLN A 56 -2.24 -31.92 5.06
C GLN A 56 -0.88 -32.54 4.68
N LYS A 57 0.18 -31.75 4.53
CA LYS A 57 1.51 -32.28 4.17
C LYS A 57 2.29 -32.85 5.34
N LEU A 58 2.03 -32.41 6.57
CA LEU A 58 2.78 -32.83 7.74
C LEU A 58 2.12 -34.00 8.48
N ILE A 59 0.78 -34.08 8.50
CA ILE A 59 0.08 -35.19 9.15
C ILE A 59 0.29 -36.48 8.35
N GLY A 60 0.92 -37.47 8.98
CA GLY A 60 1.18 -38.78 8.37
C GLY A 60 2.44 -38.84 7.50
N ALA A 61 3.19 -37.74 7.36
CA ALA A 61 4.44 -37.73 6.62
C ALA A 61 5.59 -38.35 7.45
N THR A 62 6.29 -39.31 6.86
CA THR A 62 7.49 -39.93 7.46
C THR A 62 8.72 -39.15 7.02
N VAL A 63 8.93 -37.98 7.65
CA VAL A 63 10.07 -37.10 7.36
C VAL A 63 11.06 -37.16 8.52
N GLU A 64 12.35 -37.33 8.22
CA GLU A 64 13.41 -37.25 9.22
C GLU A 64 13.39 -35.88 9.91
N LYS A 65 13.64 -35.84 11.21
CA LYS A 65 13.49 -34.62 12.02
C LYS A 65 14.31 -33.46 11.48
N GLU A 66 15.49 -33.77 10.95
CA GLU A 66 16.43 -32.82 10.35
C GLU A 66 15.94 -32.22 9.03
N GLN A 67 14.99 -32.87 8.34
CA GLN A 67 14.44 -32.42 7.06
C GLN A 67 13.13 -31.64 7.19
N ILE A 68 12.44 -31.73 8.33
CA ILE A 68 11.13 -31.08 8.54
C ILE A 68 11.19 -29.58 8.25
N ALA A 69 12.20 -28.89 8.78
CA ALA A 69 12.36 -27.44 8.56
C ALA A 69 12.45 -27.08 7.07
N ASN A 70 13.20 -27.87 6.28
CA ASN A 70 13.33 -27.66 4.85
C ASN A 70 12.01 -27.94 4.11
N VAL A 71 11.31 -29.03 4.48
CA VAL A 71 10.00 -29.38 3.90
C VAL A 71 8.97 -28.28 4.17
N VAL A 72 8.89 -27.78 5.40
CA VAL A 72 7.97 -26.67 5.76
C VAL A 72 8.31 -25.40 4.99
N LYS A 73 9.59 -25.03 4.95
CA LYS A 73 10.05 -23.85 4.20
C LYS A 73 9.68 -23.94 2.72
N GLN A 74 9.94 -25.10 2.10
CA GLN A 74 9.60 -25.34 0.70
C GLN A 74 8.09 -25.34 0.46
N ASN A 75 7.30 -25.95 1.35
CA ASN A 75 5.83 -25.91 1.26
C ASN A 75 5.30 -24.47 1.30
N LEU A 76 5.69 -23.68 2.32
CA LEU A 76 5.26 -22.29 2.46
C LEU A 76 5.63 -21.45 1.24
N ARG A 77 6.88 -21.55 0.77
CA ARG A 77 7.35 -20.86 -0.43
C ARG A 77 6.55 -21.28 -1.66
N GLN A 78 6.33 -22.58 -1.84
CA GLN A 78 5.59 -23.11 -3.00
C GLN A 78 4.13 -22.68 -2.97
N HIS A 79 3.49 -22.65 -1.79
CA HIS A 79 2.11 -22.21 -1.64
C HIS A 79 1.96 -20.76 -2.11
N ILE A 80 2.81 -19.85 -1.59
CA ILE A 80 2.78 -18.44 -1.97
C ILE A 80 3.16 -18.26 -3.45
N SER A 81 4.17 -18.97 -3.95
CA SER A 81 4.54 -18.95 -5.37
C SER A 81 3.37 -19.34 -6.28
N SER A 82 2.64 -20.41 -5.92
CA SER A 82 1.48 -20.88 -6.68
C SER A 82 0.32 -19.88 -6.70
N MET A 83 0.15 -19.09 -5.62
CA MET A 83 -0.83 -18.00 -5.59
C MET A 83 -0.48 -16.90 -6.59
N PHE A 84 0.79 -16.48 -6.66
CA PHE A 84 1.25 -15.49 -7.64
C PHE A 84 1.16 -16.03 -9.07
N ASP A 85 1.49 -17.31 -9.30
CA ASP A 85 1.36 -17.92 -10.62
C ASP A 85 -0.09 -18.00 -11.11
N SER A 86 -1.01 -18.34 -10.20
CA SER A 86 -2.44 -18.43 -10.50
C SER A 86 -3.05 -17.07 -10.85
N ALA A 87 -2.51 -15.98 -10.28
CA ALA A 87 -2.92 -14.62 -10.62
C ALA A 87 -2.42 -14.15 -12.01
N GLY A 88 -1.44 -14.85 -12.58
CA GLY A 88 -0.91 -14.56 -13.91
C GLY A 88 0.07 -13.39 -13.94
N LYS A 89 0.37 -12.91 -15.15
CA LYS A 89 1.31 -11.81 -15.39
C LYS A 89 0.75 -10.87 -16.46
N ILE A 90 1.00 -9.58 -16.31
CA ILE A 90 0.60 -8.54 -17.27
C ILE A 90 1.85 -7.75 -17.65
N ASP A 91 2.20 -7.76 -18.94
CA ASP A 91 3.23 -6.91 -19.50
C ASP A 91 2.59 -5.71 -20.20
N ILE A 92 2.63 -4.55 -19.53
CA ILE A 92 2.04 -3.31 -20.05
C ILE A 92 2.72 -2.88 -21.36
N LEU A 93 4.05 -2.99 -21.46
CA LEU A 93 4.79 -2.48 -22.62
C LEU A 93 4.49 -3.31 -23.86
N SER A 94 4.48 -4.64 -23.73
CA SER A 94 4.12 -5.56 -24.82
C SER A 94 2.67 -5.37 -25.26
N ASN A 95 1.74 -5.17 -24.31
CA ASN A 95 0.33 -4.94 -24.62
C ASN A 95 0.09 -3.61 -25.36
N ILE A 96 0.77 -2.54 -24.96
CA ILE A 96 0.73 -1.25 -25.67
C ILE A 96 1.29 -1.43 -27.09
N GLN A 97 2.42 -2.11 -27.25
CA GLN A 97 3.02 -2.35 -28.57
C GLN A 97 2.08 -3.14 -29.49
N LYS A 98 1.40 -4.16 -28.95
CA LYS A 98 0.40 -4.94 -29.69
C LYS A 98 -0.78 -4.06 -30.12
N LYS A 99 -1.32 -3.21 -29.25
CA LYS A 99 -2.45 -2.33 -29.56
C LYS A 99 -2.07 -1.19 -30.53
N LYS A 100 -0.85 -0.66 -30.39
CA LYS A 100 -0.25 0.27 -31.36
C LYS A 100 -0.21 -0.31 -32.78
N SER A 101 0.08 -1.61 -32.93
CA SER A 101 0.12 -2.27 -34.24
C SER A 101 -1.25 -2.30 -34.96
N THR A 102 -2.35 -2.19 -34.21
CA THR A 102 -3.71 -2.11 -34.76
C THR A 102 -4.18 -0.65 -34.94
N GLY A 103 -3.32 0.34 -34.70
CA GLY A 103 -3.64 1.76 -34.84
C GLY A 103 -4.56 2.33 -33.75
N GLU A 104 -4.76 1.60 -32.65
CA GLU A 104 -5.63 2.01 -31.54
C GLU A 104 -4.79 2.36 -30.31
N PRO A 105 -5.20 3.35 -29.49
CA PRO A 105 -4.52 3.68 -28.26
C PRO A 105 -4.81 2.62 -27.17
N TYR A 106 -3.81 2.30 -26.35
CA TYR A 106 -3.99 1.49 -25.15
C TYR A 106 -4.51 2.34 -24.00
N ILE A 107 -5.56 1.90 -23.31
CA ILE A 107 -6.25 2.68 -22.28
C ILE A 107 -6.00 2.04 -20.91
N ILE A 108 -5.36 2.77 -20.01
CA ILE A 108 -5.11 2.35 -18.63
C ILE A 108 -5.93 3.22 -17.68
N SER A 109 -6.78 2.60 -16.86
CA SER A 109 -7.57 3.28 -15.83
C SER A 109 -7.04 2.95 -14.43
N PHE A 110 -6.74 3.97 -13.65
CA PHE A 110 -6.23 3.83 -12.29
C PHE A 110 -7.34 4.13 -11.30
N MET A 111 -7.54 3.26 -10.33
CA MET A 111 -8.55 3.39 -9.28
C MET A 111 -7.95 3.07 -7.91
N GLY A 112 -8.66 3.43 -6.85
CA GLY A 112 -8.22 3.28 -5.47
C GLY A 112 -8.51 4.54 -4.68
N ILE A 113 -8.44 4.42 -3.35
CA ILE A 113 -8.88 5.50 -2.46
C ILE A 113 -7.90 6.69 -2.41
N ASN A 114 -8.15 7.63 -1.52
CA ASN A 114 -7.44 8.88 -1.36
C ASN A 114 -6.24 8.59 -0.47
N GLY A 115 -5.12 9.25 -0.73
CA GLY A 115 -3.90 9.07 0.06
C GLY A 115 -3.11 7.79 -0.25
N THR A 116 -3.58 6.91 -1.14
CA THR A 116 -2.82 5.73 -1.62
C THR A 116 -1.80 6.07 -2.70
N GLY A 117 -1.60 7.35 -3.03
CA GLY A 117 -0.60 7.77 -4.02
C GLY A 117 -1.01 7.57 -5.49
N LYS A 118 -2.29 7.34 -5.80
CA LYS A 118 -2.82 7.14 -7.17
C LYS A 118 -2.34 8.17 -8.20
N THR A 119 -2.56 9.46 -7.98
CA THR A 119 -2.15 10.53 -8.92
C THR A 119 -0.63 10.50 -9.18
N THR A 120 0.17 10.28 -8.13
CA THR A 120 1.63 10.13 -8.26
C THR A 120 1.98 8.85 -9.03
N THR A 121 1.28 7.74 -8.79
CA THR A 121 1.45 6.48 -9.53
C THR A 121 1.10 6.64 -11.01
N VAL A 122 0.02 7.36 -11.35
CA VAL A 122 -0.31 7.70 -12.74
C VAL A 122 0.84 8.45 -13.40
N ALA A 123 1.43 9.44 -12.72
CA ALA A 123 2.58 10.18 -13.23
C ALA A 123 3.83 9.29 -13.38
N LYS A 124 4.09 8.38 -12.44
CA LYS A 124 5.20 7.40 -12.50
C LYS A 124 5.03 6.43 -13.68
N VAL A 125 3.82 5.91 -13.90
CA VAL A 125 3.54 5.05 -15.06
C VAL A 125 3.68 5.85 -16.35
N ALA A 126 3.15 7.07 -16.41
CA ALA A 126 3.31 7.92 -17.58
C ALA A 126 4.79 8.22 -17.90
N TYR A 127 5.61 8.44 -16.87
CA TYR A 127 7.06 8.56 -17.00
C TYR A 127 7.69 7.27 -17.52
N LEU A 128 7.37 6.11 -16.93
CA LEU A 128 7.85 4.79 -17.39
C LEU A 128 7.54 4.57 -18.88
N LEU A 129 6.31 4.86 -19.31
CA LEU A 129 5.89 4.69 -20.70
C LEU A 129 6.64 5.64 -21.65
N ARG A 130 6.84 6.90 -21.23
CA ARG A 130 7.62 7.89 -21.98
C ARG A 130 9.08 7.48 -22.15
N GLU A 131 9.71 6.96 -21.09
CA GLU A 131 11.09 6.46 -21.14
C GLU A 131 11.22 5.31 -22.14
N ASN A 132 10.19 4.47 -22.23
CA ASN A 132 10.04 3.39 -23.21
C ASN A 132 9.55 3.87 -24.60
N LYS A 133 9.58 5.18 -24.88
CA LYS A 133 9.28 5.80 -26.19
C LYS A 133 7.82 5.65 -26.65
N PHE A 134 6.90 5.39 -25.72
CA PHE A 134 5.48 5.51 -26.00
C PHE A 134 5.01 6.96 -25.83
N SER A 135 4.19 7.42 -26.76
CA SER A 135 3.45 8.67 -26.61
C SER A 135 2.28 8.48 -25.65
N VAL A 136 2.12 9.41 -24.71
CA VAL A 136 1.14 9.29 -23.62
C VAL A 136 0.30 10.56 -23.50
N VAL A 137 -1.00 10.39 -23.30
CA VAL A 137 -1.92 11.45 -22.87
C VAL A 137 -2.53 11.09 -21.51
N ILE A 138 -2.65 12.08 -20.63
CA ILE A 138 -3.26 11.92 -19.31
C ILE A 138 -4.69 12.46 -19.34
N ALA A 139 -5.65 11.71 -18.79
CA ALA A 139 -7.01 12.17 -18.53
C ALA A 139 -7.17 12.47 -17.03
N ALA A 140 -7.46 13.73 -16.69
CA ALA A 140 -7.70 14.18 -15.32
C ALA A 140 -9.17 13.92 -14.92
N ALA A 141 -9.49 12.67 -14.64
CA ALA A 141 -10.85 12.23 -14.33
C ALA A 141 -11.22 12.35 -12.83
N ASP A 142 -10.33 12.82 -11.96
CA ASP A 142 -10.66 13.29 -10.60
C ASP A 142 -11.19 14.74 -10.67
N THR A 143 -12.43 14.89 -11.12
CA THR A 143 -13.04 16.21 -11.41
C THR A 143 -13.65 16.90 -10.19
N TYR A 144 -13.71 16.22 -9.04
CA TYR A 144 -14.39 16.75 -7.84
C TYR A 144 -13.46 17.11 -6.70
N ARG A 145 -12.29 16.47 -6.58
CA ARG A 145 -11.35 16.77 -5.49
C ARG A 145 -10.61 18.07 -5.81
N ALA A 146 -10.78 19.09 -4.98
CA ALA A 146 -10.07 20.35 -5.12
C ALA A 146 -8.54 20.13 -5.17
N GLY A 147 -7.89 20.77 -6.14
CA GLY A 147 -6.45 20.66 -6.38
C GLY A 147 -6.02 19.40 -7.15
N ALA A 148 -6.90 18.43 -7.39
CA ALA A 148 -6.52 17.18 -8.06
C ALA A 148 -6.15 17.42 -9.53
N ILE A 149 -6.94 18.23 -10.25
CA ILE A 149 -6.67 18.60 -11.64
C ILE A 149 -5.33 19.35 -11.75
N GLU A 150 -5.06 20.31 -10.87
CA GLU A 150 -3.80 21.07 -10.87
C GLU A 150 -2.62 20.17 -10.53
N GLN A 151 -2.77 19.25 -9.56
CA GLN A 151 -1.72 18.32 -9.17
C GLN A 151 -1.29 17.45 -10.37
N ILE A 152 -2.24 16.79 -11.04
CA ILE A 152 -1.91 15.94 -12.20
C ILE A 152 -1.44 16.79 -13.40
N THR A 153 -1.95 18.01 -13.55
CA THR A 153 -1.50 18.96 -14.58
C THR A 153 -0.04 19.36 -14.39
N GLU A 154 0.39 19.58 -13.14
CA GLU A 154 1.78 19.91 -12.83
C GLU A 154 2.71 18.74 -13.13
N HIS A 155 2.31 17.50 -12.83
CA HIS A 155 3.03 16.31 -13.27
C HIS A 155 3.12 16.22 -14.79
N ALA A 156 2.02 16.42 -15.50
CA ALA A 156 1.99 16.41 -16.97
C ALA A 156 2.94 17.45 -17.57
N LYS A 157 2.97 18.68 -17.02
CA LYS A 157 3.89 19.75 -17.43
C LYS A 157 5.35 19.34 -17.23
N ARG A 158 5.71 18.83 -16.04
CA ARG A 158 7.08 18.36 -15.74
C ARG A 158 7.53 17.21 -16.66
N LEU A 159 6.60 16.35 -17.04
CA LEU A 159 6.85 15.23 -17.95
C LEU A 159 6.72 15.62 -19.43
N ASN A 160 6.35 16.86 -19.74
CA ASN A 160 6.03 17.36 -21.08
C ASN A 160 5.01 16.44 -21.81
N LEU A 161 3.95 16.07 -21.10
CA LEU A 161 2.87 15.23 -21.59
C LEU A 161 1.60 16.05 -21.83
N LYS A 162 0.81 15.64 -22.83
CA LYS A 162 -0.51 16.23 -23.01
C LYS A 162 -1.43 15.80 -21.87
N ILE A 163 -2.19 16.75 -21.34
CA ILE A 163 -3.28 16.49 -20.42
C ILE A 163 -4.62 16.92 -21.03
N ILE A 164 -5.64 16.12 -20.74
CA ILE A 164 -7.04 16.38 -21.03
C ILE A 164 -7.75 16.53 -19.70
N ALA A 165 -8.31 17.71 -19.48
CA ALA A 165 -9.04 18.09 -18.28
C ALA A 165 -10.23 18.95 -18.69
N GLN A 166 -11.28 18.90 -17.87
CA GLN A 166 -12.43 19.81 -17.97
C GLN A 166 -12.56 20.59 -16.65
N ASN A 167 -13.60 21.39 -16.53
CA ASN A 167 -13.87 22.16 -15.31
C ASN A 167 -14.17 21.23 -14.12
N TYR A 168 -13.96 21.75 -12.91
CA TYR A 168 -14.42 21.09 -11.68
C TYR A 168 -15.92 20.74 -11.75
N GLY A 169 -16.26 19.56 -11.21
CA GLY A 169 -17.63 19.03 -11.23
C GLY A 169 -18.06 18.41 -12.56
N SER A 170 -17.24 18.45 -13.60
CA SER A 170 -17.55 17.82 -14.89
C SER A 170 -17.60 16.29 -14.76
N ASP A 171 -18.32 15.63 -15.68
CA ASP A 171 -18.43 14.17 -15.71
C ASP A 171 -17.07 13.50 -15.99
N PRO A 172 -16.53 12.69 -15.07
CA PRO A 172 -15.26 11.98 -15.26
C PRO A 172 -15.21 11.13 -16.54
N ALA A 173 -16.35 10.53 -16.93
CA ALA A 173 -16.45 9.72 -18.13
C ALA A 173 -16.34 10.56 -19.41
N ALA A 174 -16.79 11.83 -19.38
CA ALA A 174 -16.62 12.76 -20.50
C ALA A 174 -15.14 13.12 -20.69
N VAL A 175 -14.42 13.42 -19.60
CA VAL A 175 -12.97 13.68 -19.66
C VAL A 175 -12.20 12.49 -20.24
N ALA A 176 -12.52 11.28 -19.78
CA ALA A 176 -11.92 10.05 -20.31
C ALA A 176 -12.22 9.86 -21.81
N ARG A 177 -13.46 10.10 -22.24
CA ARG A 177 -13.86 10.01 -23.65
C ARG A 177 -13.14 11.04 -24.52
N ASP A 178 -12.99 12.27 -24.05
CA ASP A 178 -12.25 13.31 -24.77
C ASP A 178 -10.77 12.93 -24.94
N ALA A 179 -10.17 12.28 -23.94
CA ALA A 179 -8.81 11.75 -24.05
C ALA A 179 -8.70 10.64 -25.11
N VAL A 180 -9.70 9.77 -25.22
CA VAL A 180 -9.76 8.76 -26.29
C VAL A 180 -9.84 9.41 -27.67
N LEU A 181 -10.71 10.41 -27.84
CA LEU A 181 -10.85 11.15 -29.11
C LEU A 181 -9.55 11.88 -29.48
N TYR A 182 -8.91 12.52 -28.51
CA TYR A 182 -7.61 13.16 -28.70
C TYR A 182 -6.54 12.13 -29.12
N ALA A 183 -6.43 11.02 -28.41
CA ALA A 183 -5.43 10.00 -28.69
C ALA A 183 -5.60 9.39 -30.08
N LYS A 184 -6.84 9.08 -30.49
CA LYS A 184 -7.13 8.55 -31.83
C LYS A 184 -6.77 9.55 -32.93
N SER A 185 -7.13 10.82 -32.77
CA SER A 185 -6.84 11.87 -33.76
C SER A 185 -5.35 12.19 -33.89
N HIS A 186 -4.60 12.08 -32.79
CA HIS A 186 -3.17 12.40 -32.75
C HIS A 186 -2.26 11.15 -32.80
N LYS A 187 -2.83 9.95 -32.97
CA LYS A 187 -2.12 8.66 -32.99
C LYS A 187 -1.22 8.47 -31.76
N VAL A 188 -1.74 8.82 -30.58
CA VAL A 188 -1.07 8.61 -29.29
C VAL A 188 -1.15 7.13 -28.92
N ASP A 189 -0.05 6.57 -28.40
CA ASP A 189 0.07 5.14 -28.13
C ASP A 189 -0.73 4.71 -26.88
N CYS A 190 -0.75 5.54 -25.84
CA CYS A 190 -1.37 5.20 -24.56
C CYS A 190 -2.12 6.38 -23.92
N ILE A 191 -3.23 6.06 -23.27
CA ILE A 191 -3.99 6.96 -22.39
C ILE A 191 -3.87 6.44 -20.96
N VAL A 192 -3.56 7.32 -20.01
CA VAL A 192 -3.62 7.01 -18.57
C VAL A 192 -4.69 7.88 -17.91
N ILE A 193 -5.63 7.25 -17.21
CA ILE A 193 -6.79 7.92 -16.60
C ILE A 193 -6.60 7.94 -15.09
N ASP A 194 -6.47 9.14 -14.51
CA ASP A 194 -6.46 9.36 -13.05
C ASP A 194 -7.89 9.59 -12.56
N THR A 195 -8.49 8.61 -11.89
CA THR A 195 -9.87 8.74 -11.36
C THR A 195 -9.88 9.36 -9.97
N ALA A 196 -11.08 9.69 -9.45
CA ALA A 196 -11.24 10.03 -8.04
C ALA A 196 -10.90 8.85 -7.10
N GLY A 197 -10.62 9.14 -5.82
CA GLY A 197 -10.30 8.14 -4.80
C GLY A 197 -11.07 8.25 -3.48
N ARG A 198 -12.34 8.58 -3.45
CA ARG A 198 -13.03 8.76 -2.14
C ARG A 198 -13.06 7.44 -1.32
N MET A 199 -12.72 7.53 -0.02
CA MET A 199 -12.48 6.38 0.87
C MET A 199 -13.77 5.76 1.42
N GLN A 200 -14.75 6.60 1.72
CA GLN A 200 -16.08 6.14 2.09
C GLN A 200 -16.64 5.42 0.87
N THR A 201 -17.15 4.20 1.08
CA THR A 201 -17.91 3.31 0.19
C THR A 201 -19.12 4.00 -0.44
N SER A 202 -18.86 5.12 -1.09
CA SER A 202 -19.84 5.92 -1.78
C SER A 202 -20.10 5.15 -3.05
N LYS A 203 -21.27 4.49 -3.09
CA LYS A 203 -21.87 3.96 -4.30
C LYS A 203 -21.62 4.88 -5.50
N ASN A 204 -21.66 6.19 -5.28
CA ASN A 204 -21.30 7.24 -6.23
C ASN A 204 -19.90 7.11 -6.85
N LEU A 205 -18.84 6.83 -6.09
CA LEU A 205 -17.49 6.62 -6.65
C LEU A 205 -17.45 5.36 -7.53
N MET A 206 -18.02 4.26 -7.04
CA MET A 206 -18.06 3.00 -7.79
C MET A 206 -18.89 3.13 -9.06
N ASP A 207 -19.99 3.88 -9.02
CA ASP A 207 -20.82 4.20 -10.17
C ASP A 207 -20.07 5.08 -11.18
N GLN A 208 -19.29 6.07 -10.71
CA GLN A 208 -18.43 6.89 -11.57
C GLN A 208 -17.36 6.05 -12.27
N ILE A 209 -16.64 5.19 -11.54
CA ILE A 209 -15.63 4.30 -12.13
C ILE A 209 -16.28 3.31 -13.10
N SER A 210 -17.42 2.73 -12.73
CA SER A 210 -18.20 1.85 -13.61
C SER A 210 -18.66 2.55 -14.88
N LYS A 211 -19.04 3.83 -14.79
CA LYS A 211 -19.41 4.66 -15.93
C LYS A 211 -18.21 4.91 -16.85
N ILE A 212 -17.04 5.26 -16.29
CA ILE A 212 -15.80 5.39 -17.08
C ILE A 212 -15.53 4.07 -17.81
N ASN A 213 -15.56 2.93 -17.11
CA ASN A 213 -15.31 1.62 -17.69
C ASN A 213 -16.27 1.30 -18.85
N LYS A 214 -17.55 1.63 -18.73
CA LYS A 214 -18.54 1.44 -19.80
C LYS A 214 -18.32 2.37 -20.99
N VAL A 215 -17.91 3.62 -20.75
CA VAL A 215 -17.79 4.65 -21.79
C VAL A 215 -16.52 4.48 -22.61
N VAL A 216 -15.38 4.17 -21.98
CA VAL A 216 -14.09 4.08 -22.69
C VAL A 216 -13.55 2.66 -22.83
N ASN A 217 -14.13 1.68 -22.14
CA ASN A 217 -13.69 0.28 -22.14
C ASN A 217 -12.17 0.10 -21.99
N PRO A 218 -11.59 0.44 -20.82
CA PRO A 218 -10.15 0.36 -20.60
C PRO A 218 -9.57 -1.03 -20.89
N ASP A 219 -8.39 -1.08 -21.52
CA ASP A 219 -7.65 -2.32 -21.74
C ASP A 219 -7.05 -2.88 -20.46
N LEU A 220 -6.73 -1.98 -19.53
CA LEU A 220 -6.13 -2.33 -18.25
C LEU A 220 -6.70 -1.45 -17.14
N LYS A 221 -7.25 -2.09 -16.13
CA LYS A 221 -7.79 -1.47 -14.92
C LYS A 221 -6.85 -1.81 -13.77
N LEU A 222 -6.28 -0.79 -13.12
CA LEU A 222 -5.29 -0.94 -12.06
C LEU A 222 -5.78 -0.38 -10.75
N PHE A 223 -5.79 -1.20 -9.72
CA PHE A 223 -5.98 -0.76 -8.34
C PHE A 223 -4.65 -0.24 -7.76
N VAL A 224 -4.68 0.94 -7.14
CA VAL A 224 -3.53 1.54 -6.45
C VAL A 224 -3.78 1.52 -4.94
N GLY A 225 -3.04 0.65 -4.25
CA GLY A 225 -3.14 0.42 -2.81
C GLY A 225 -1.97 0.99 -2.01
N ASP A 226 -2.19 1.28 -0.74
CA ASP A 226 -1.14 1.65 0.21
C ASP A 226 -0.66 0.40 0.95
N SER A 227 0.62 0.01 0.79
CA SER A 227 1.18 -1.13 1.53
C SER A 227 1.13 -0.92 3.04
N LEU A 228 1.25 0.32 3.53
CA LEU A 228 1.27 0.62 4.96
C LEU A 228 -0.08 0.50 5.64
N ALA A 229 -1.18 0.52 4.88
CA ALA A 229 -2.52 0.36 5.44
C ALA A 229 -2.89 -1.11 5.67
N GLY A 230 -2.04 -2.08 5.27
CA GLY A 230 -2.21 -3.48 5.66
C GLY A 230 -3.55 -4.06 5.22
N ASN A 231 -4.29 -4.63 6.18
CA ASN A 231 -5.60 -5.24 5.95
C ASN A 231 -6.66 -4.26 5.41
N ASP A 232 -6.56 -2.95 5.70
CA ASP A 232 -7.49 -1.97 5.14
C ASP A 232 -7.37 -1.89 3.62
N THR A 233 -6.14 -1.93 3.10
CA THR A 233 -5.90 -1.98 1.64
C THR A 233 -6.44 -3.27 1.04
N VAL A 234 -6.36 -4.40 1.76
CA VAL A 234 -6.91 -5.69 1.30
C VAL A 234 -8.44 -5.59 1.17
N ASN A 235 -9.10 -5.02 2.18
CA ASN A 235 -10.55 -4.83 2.17
C ASN A 235 -10.98 -3.90 1.03
N GLN A 236 -10.26 -2.80 0.82
CA GLN A 236 -10.48 -1.89 -0.31
C GLN A 236 -10.29 -2.62 -1.64
N ALA A 237 -9.20 -3.38 -1.82
CA ALA A 237 -8.97 -4.14 -3.03
C ALA A 237 -10.12 -5.12 -3.31
N ARG A 238 -10.62 -5.82 -2.27
CA ARG A 238 -11.77 -6.73 -2.38
C ARG A 238 -13.01 -6.00 -2.87
N GLU A 239 -13.32 -4.85 -2.27
CA GLU A 239 -14.49 -4.05 -2.65
C GLU A 239 -14.36 -3.50 -4.08
N PHE A 240 -13.26 -2.83 -4.42
CA PHE A 240 -13.03 -2.35 -5.78
C PHE A 240 -13.13 -3.49 -6.80
N TYR A 241 -12.57 -4.67 -6.50
CA TYR A 241 -12.63 -5.81 -7.40
C TYR A 241 -14.05 -6.32 -7.62
N GLN A 242 -14.91 -6.28 -6.61
CA GLN A 242 -16.32 -6.64 -6.76
C GLN A 242 -17.03 -5.76 -7.79
N TYR A 243 -16.79 -4.45 -7.78
CA TYR A 243 -17.46 -3.50 -8.67
C TYR A 243 -16.81 -3.37 -10.05
N THR A 244 -15.48 -3.35 -10.12
CA THR A 244 -14.76 -2.94 -11.33
C THR A 244 -14.10 -4.09 -12.07
N LYS A 245 -13.92 -5.23 -11.39
CA LYS A 245 -13.16 -6.39 -11.90
C LYS A 245 -11.81 -5.93 -12.47
N PHE A 246 -11.08 -5.13 -11.69
CA PHE A 246 -9.77 -4.64 -12.12
C PHE A 246 -8.81 -5.80 -12.41
N ASP A 247 -7.80 -5.57 -13.25
CA ASP A 247 -6.99 -6.63 -13.83
C ASP A 247 -5.66 -6.81 -13.10
N GLY A 248 -5.23 -5.84 -12.29
CA GLY A 248 -4.00 -5.91 -11.51
C GLY A 248 -3.86 -4.79 -10.51
N SER A 249 -2.84 -4.87 -9.66
CA SER A 249 -2.59 -3.91 -8.59
C SER A 249 -1.18 -3.29 -8.64
N ILE A 250 -1.08 -2.06 -8.15
CA ILE A 250 0.18 -1.39 -7.83
C ILE A 250 0.14 -1.04 -6.34
N LEU A 251 1.17 -1.45 -5.61
CA LEU A 251 1.30 -1.13 -4.19
C LEU A 251 2.27 0.02 -4.01
N THR A 252 1.90 1.00 -3.20
CA THR A 252 2.71 2.20 -2.93
C THR A 252 3.23 2.19 -1.51
N LYS A 253 4.23 3.04 -1.25
CA LYS A 253 4.89 3.17 0.07
C LYS A 253 5.50 1.85 0.54
N SER A 254 5.83 0.95 -0.41
CA SER A 254 6.33 -0.38 -0.10
C SER A 254 7.74 -0.34 0.48
N ASP A 255 8.50 0.73 0.22
CA ASP A 255 9.81 1.00 0.84
C ASP A 255 9.74 1.07 2.37
N ALA A 256 8.64 1.60 2.91
CA ALA A 256 8.41 1.72 4.34
C ALA A 256 7.63 0.53 4.94
N ASP A 257 7.21 -0.44 4.12
CA ASP A 257 6.42 -1.58 4.58
C ASP A 257 7.31 -2.67 5.20
N ALA A 258 7.34 -2.69 6.53
CA ALA A 258 7.99 -3.75 7.30
C ALA A 258 7.14 -5.01 7.47
N ARG A 259 5.83 -4.94 7.18
CA ARG A 259 4.86 -6.03 7.38
C ARG A 259 4.77 -6.93 6.16
N GLY A 260 4.47 -6.41 4.98
CA GLY A 260 4.52 -7.17 3.73
C GLY A 260 3.35 -8.11 3.44
N GLY A 261 2.43 -8.30 4.39
CA GLY A 261 1.28 -9.18 4.20
C GLY A 261 0.30 -8.70 3.13
N ALA A 262 0.22 -7.37 2.90
CA ALA A 262 -0.73 -6.77 1.97
C ALA A 262 -0.63 -7.35 0.54
N ALA A 263 0.59 -7.60 0.03
CA ALA A 263 0.77 -8.12 -1.33
C ALA A 263 0.16 -9.51 -1.52
N ILE A 264 0.46 -10.43 -0.61
CA ILE A 264 -0.05 -11.81 -0.67
C ILE A 264 -1.57 -11.82 -0.47
N SER A 265 -2.05 -11.00 0.47
CA SER A 265 -3.47 -10.87 0.80
C SER A 265 -4.30 -10.31 -0.36
N ILE A 266 -3.81 -9.29 -1.07
CA ILE A 266 -4.51 -8.72 -2.24
C ILE A 266 -4.58 -9.73 -3.38
N VAL A 267 -3.48 -10.45 -3.64
CA VAL A 267 -3.46 -11.51 -4.66
C VAL A 267 -4.47 -12.61 -4.33
N LYS A 268 -4.53 -13.06 -3.07
CA LYS A 268 -5.55 -14.04 -2.65
C LYS A 268 -6.97 -13.50 -2.81
N ALA A 269 -7.23 -12.28 -2.35
CA ALA A 269 -8.57 -11.70 -2.30
C ALA A 269 -9.13 -11.38 -3.69
N THR A 270 -8.27 -11.06 -4.66
CA THR A 270 -8.68 -10.58 -5.99
C THR A 270 -8.35 -11.54 -7.11
N SER A 271 -7.41 -12.47 -6.91
CA SER A 271 -6.85 -13.32 -7.97
C SER A 271 -6.24 -12.52 -9.12
N THR A 272 -5.75 -11.30 -8.84
CA THR A 272 -5.08 -10.42 -9.81
C THR A 272 -3.62 -10.21 -9.42
N PRO A 273 -2.72 -10.01 -10.40
CA PRO A 273 -1.29 -9.87 -10.12
C PRO A 273 -0.95 -8.49 -9.56
N ILE A 274 0.14 -8.43 -8.79
CA ILE A 274 0.82 -7.17 -8.49
C ILE A 274 1.78 -6.88 -9.64
N LEU A 275 1.67 -5.70 -10.26
CA LEU A 275 2.51 -5.33 -11.42
C LEU A 275 3.72 -4.50 -11.00
N TYR A 276 3.53 -3.56 -10.07
CA TYR A 276 4.58 -2.63 -9.65
C TYR A 276 4.52 -2.31 -8.15
N LEU A 277 5.67 -1.95 -7.61
CA LEU A 277 5.87 -1.40 -6.27
C LEU A 277 6.35 0.05 -6.38
N GLY A 278 5.63 0.97 -5.76
CA GLY A 278 6.05 2.35 -5.54
C GLY A 278 6.91 2.43 -4.28
N VAL A 279 8.18 2.76 -4.45
CA VAL A 279 9.23 2.64 -3.40
C VAL A 279 9.91 3.98 -3.07
N GLY A 280 9.18 5.09 -3.25
CA GLY A 280 9.73 6.43 -3.07
C GLY A 280 8.86 7.51 -3.72
N GLN A 281 9.36 8.75 -3.80
CA GLN A 281 8.61 9.90 -4.30
C GLN A 281 8.96 10.27 -5.74
N GLU A 282 10.15 9.89 -6.23
CA GLU A 282 10.61 10.27 -7.57
C GLU A 282 9.91 9.45 -8.66
N TYR A 283 9.87 9.97 -9.89
CA TYR A 283 9.20 9.28 -11.00
C TYR A 283 9.78 7.89 -11.30
N LYS A 284 11.08 7.71 -11.08
CA LYS A 284 11.80 6.44 -11.24
C LYS A 284 11.56 5.44 -10.09
N ASP A 285 10.91 5.87 -9.01
CA ASP A 285 10.64 5.03 -7.83
C ASP A 285 9.37 4.20 -8.02
N LEU A 286 9.27 3.57 -9.19
CA LEU A 286 8.28 2.57 -9.55
C LEU A 286 9.05 1.35 -10.06
N LYS A 287 9.05 0.27 -9.30
CA LYS A 287 9.78 -0.96 -9.61
C LYS A 287 8.80 -2.03 -10.07
N PRO A 288 9.10 -2.78 -11.14
CA PRO A 288 8.33 -3.99 -11.46
C PRO A 288 8.29 -4.91 -10.25
N PHE A 289 7.13 -5.49 -9.98
CA PHE A 289 7.01 -6.54 -8.96
C PHE A 289 7.59 -7.83 -9.53
N ASP A 290 8.59 -8.37 -8.84
CA ASP A 290 9.20 -9.65 -9.18
C ASP A 290 8.90 -10.66 -8.07
N LYS A 291 8.16 -11.71 -8.40
CA LYS A 291 7.72 -12.72 -7.43
C LYS A 291 8.92 -13.46 -6.82
N ASP A 292 9.96 -13.72 -7.61
CA ASP A 292 11.08 -14.56 -7.20
C ASP A 292 11.95 -13.79 -6.19
N SER A 293 12.24 -12.52 -6.48
CA SER A 293 12.88 -11.57 -5.56
C SER A 293 12.05 -11.38 -4.29
N PHE A 294 10.72 -11.31 -4.40
CA PHE A 294 9.83 -11.22 -3.24
C PHE A 294 9.95 -12.48 -2.36
N LEU A 295 9.85 -13.68 -2.95
CA LEU A 295 9.98 -14.93 -2.21
C LEU A 295 11.39 -15.12 -1.62
N GLU A 296 12.44 -14.72 -2.32
CA GLU A 296 13.81 -14.71 -1.80
C GLU A 296 13.96 -13.77 -0.60
N SER A 297 13.30 -12.61 -0.61
CA SER A 297 13.32 -11.70 0.54
C SER A 297 12.64 -12.30 1.78
N LEU A 298 11.65 -13.17 1.58
CA LEU A 298 10.88 -13.82 2.66
C LEU A 298 11.52 -15.11 3.19
N PHE A 299 12.16 -15.90 2.31
CA PHE A 299 12.69 -17.22 2.67
C PHE A 299 14.22 -17.32 2.58
N GLY A 300 14.91 -16.30 2.07
CA GLY A 300 16.32 -16.36 1.70
C GLY A 300 16.53 -16.99 0.32
N ALA A 301 17.76 -16.88 -0.20
CA ALA A 301 18.16 -17.53 -1.44
C ALA A 301 18.04 -19.06 -1.33
N GLU A 302 17.79 -19.74 -2.46
CA GLU A 302 17.89 -21.19 -2.50
C GLU A 302 19.35 -21.60 -2.28
N GLU A 303 19.62 -22.33 -1.20
CA GLU A 303 20.74 -23.26 -1.24
C GLU A 303 20.31 -24.39 -2.17
N ILE A 304 20.72 -24.29 -3.43
CA ILE A 304 20.62 -25.39 -4.38
C ILE A 304 21.52 -26.50 -3.84
N SER A 305 20.98 -27.32 -2.95
CA SER A 305 21.54 -28.63 -2.63
C SER A 305 21.26 -29.49 -3.85
N ILE A 306 22.15 -29.42 -4.85
CA ILE A 306 22.22 -30.44 -5.89
C ILE A 306 22.45 -31.75 -5.13
N PRO A 307 21.51 -32.71 -5.14
CA PRO A 307 21.84 -34.04 -4.67
C PRO A 307 22.78 -34.61 -5.74
N GLN A 308 24.09 -34.49 -5.53
CA GLN A 308 25.07 -35.27 -6.28
C GLN A 308 25.00 -36.72 -5.78
N THR A 309 23.95 -37.42 -6.19
CA THR A 309 23.93 -38.88 -6.26
C THR A 309 22.90 -39.25 -7.32
N GLN A 310 23.35 -39.29 -8.57
CA GLN A 310 22.77 -40.23 -9.52
C GLN A 310 23.11 -41.63 -9.01
N PRO A 311 22.15 -42.57 -8.90
CA PRO A 311 22.49 -43.97 -8.78
C PRO A 311 23.23 -44.38 -10.06
N GLU A 312 24.50 -44.78 -9.94
CA GLU A 312 25.23 -45.45 -11.02
C GLU A 312 24.42 -46.67 -11.47
N ILE A 313 23.84 -46.59 -12.67
CA ILE A 313 23.37 -47.77 -13.37
C ILE A 313 24.62 -48.48 -13.91
N LYS A 314 25.15 -49.41 -13.12
CA LYS A 314 26.19 -50.33 -13.60
C LYS A 314 25.55 -51.28 -14.63
N SER A 315 25.97 -51.14 -15.88
CA SER A 315 25.66 -52.08 -16.96
C SER A 315 26.36 -53.42 -16.67
N PRO A 316 25.74 -54.57 -16.95
CA PRO A 316 26.26 -55.90 -16.56
C PRO A 316 27.43 -56.43 -17.41
N GLN A 317 28.30 -55.57 -17.95
CA GLN A 317 29.44 -55.99 -18.77
C GLN A 317 30.74 -55.36 -18.27
N GLN A 318 31.23 -55.85 -17.13
CA GLN A 318 32.63 -55.76 -16.67
C GLN A 318 32.78 -56.59 -15.39
N GLN A 319 32.51 -57.90 -15.48
CA GLN A 319 32.84 -58.87 -14.43
C GLN A 319 33.80 -59.97 -14.91
N GLU A 320 34.33 -59.87 -16.11
CA GLU A 320 35.43 -60.71 -16.56
C GLU A 320 36.64 -59.81 -16.80
N ILE A 321 37.83 -60.30 -16.44
CA ILE A 321 39.13 -59.60 -16.43
C ILE A 321 39.44 -58.83 -15.12
N SER A 322 39.37 -59.48 -13.97
CA SER A 322 40.26 -59.14 -12.84
C SER A 322 40.77 -60.34 -12.01
N MET A 323 40.38 -61.57 -12.37
CA MET A 323 41.14 -62.77 -11.98
C MET A 323 42.35 -62.91 -12.90
N GLN A 324 43.38 -62.08 -12.71
CA GLN A 324 44.78 -62.42 -13.02
C GLN A 324 45.69 -61.30 -12.54
N LYS A 325 46.79 -61.69 -11.87
CA LYS A 325 47.90 -60.88 -11.34
C LYS A 325 47.74 -60.35 -9.91
N LYS A 326 47.65 -61.30 -8.97
CA LYS A 326 48.39 -61.25 -7.70
C LYS A 326 49.73 -61.99 -7.89
N THR A 327 50.83 -61.23 -7.99
CA THR A 327 52.27 -61.56 -7.81
C THR A 327 53.01 -60.37 -8.46
N GLU A 328 53.86 -59.56 -7.84
CA GLU A 328 55.10 -59.77 -7.09
C GLU A 328 55.53 -58.38 -6.56
N GLN A 329 55.90 -58.22 -5.28
CA GLN A 329 57.27 -58.10 -4.75
C GLN A 329 58.04 -56.75 -4.97
N VAL A 330 58.44 -56.17 -3.82
CA VAL A 330 59.76 -55.59 -3.49
C VAL A 330 60.06 -54.10 -3.79
N LYS A 331 60.39 -53.35 -2.73
CA LYS A 331 61.25 -52.14 -2.68
C LYS A 331 62.72 -52.60 -2.57
N PRO A 332 63.75 -51.92 -3.14
CA PRO A 332 64.24 -50.65 -2.55
C PRO A 332 64.88 -49.61 -3.51
N GLU A 333 64.83 -48.34 -3.09
CA GLU A 333 65.88 -47.29 -2.99
C GLU A 333 67.05 -47.10 -4.03
N ILE A 334 67.34 -45.80 -4.33
CA ILE A 334 68.66 -45.11 -4.58
C ILE A 334 68.95 -44.47 -6.00
N LYS A 335 69.00 -43.11 -6.02
CA LYS A 335 69.99 -42.11 -6.58
C LYS A 335 70.50 -42.20 -8.05
N VAL A 336 70.90 -41.16 -8.83
CA VAL A 336 71.32 -39.74 -8.61
C VAL A 336 71.59 -38.97 -9.95
N GLU A 337 71.63 -37.61 -9.86
CA GLU A 337 72.34 -36.57 -10.69
C GLU A 337 71.91 -36.23 -12.14
N LEU A 338 72.05 -34.98 -12.67
CA LEU A 338 72.86 -33.78 -12.36
C LEU A 338 72.03 -32.47 -12.55
N LYS A 339 72.08 -31.50 -11.61
CA LYS A 339 72.85 -30.22 -11.58
C LYS A 339 72.65 -29.24 -12.74
N GLN A 340 72.12 -28.04 -12.45
CA GLN A 340 72.94 -26.82 -12.32
C GLN A 340 72.17 -25.64 -11.67
N GLU A 341 72.85 -25.00 -10.72
CA GLU A 341 72.50 -23.79 -9.95
C GLU A 341 72.73 -22.51 -10.79
N LEU A 342 72.16 -21.34 -10.47
CA LEU A 342 72.71 -20.38 -9.50
C LEU A 342 71.64 -19.39 -8.98
N LYS A 343 71.63 -19.19 -7.65
CA LYS A 343 71.04 -18.07 -6.86
C LYS A 343 72.18 -17.02 -6.56
N PRO A 344 72.15 -16.11 -5.54
CA PRO A 344 71.09 -15.47 -4.70
C PRO A 344 71.27 -13.92 -4.60
N GLU A 345 70.51 -13.10 -3.85
CA GLU A 345 70.60 -12.79 -2.39
C GLU A 345 69.43 -11.86 -1.96
N LEU A 346 68.57 -12.23 -0.97
CA LEU A 346 68.58 -11.99 0.51
C LEU A 346 67.86 -10.66 0.94
N LYS A 347 66.65 -10.72 1.54
CA LYS A 347 66.27 -10.78 3.01
C LYS A 347 66.46 -9.43 3.74
N GLN A 348 65.56 -8.87 4.58
CA GLN A 348 64.81 -9.35 5.76
C GLN A 348 63.74 -8.27 6.18
N GLU A 349 62.53 -8.65 6.66
CA GLU A 349 61.94 -8.46 8.03
C GLU A 349 62.49 -7.30 8.90
N VAL A 350 61.73 -6.52 9.71
CA VAL A 350 61.01 -6.88 10.97
C VAL A 350 59.95 -5.79 11.37
N LYS A 351 58.91 -6.18 12.13
CA LYS A 351 57.86 -5.36 12.83
C LYS A 351 58.39 -4.60 14.09
N PRO A 352 57.55 -4.12 15.05
CA PRO A 352 56.61 -2.97 15.13
C PRO A 352 57.03 -1.96 16.24
N VAL A 353 56.25 -0.90 16.59
CA VAL A 353 56.08 -0.28 17.95
C VAL A 353 55.16 0.98 17.87
N GLN A 354 54.64 1.41 19.02
CA GLN A 354 53.32 1.94 19.35
C GLN A 354 53.46 3.17 20.31
N VAL A 355 52.50 4.12 20.28
CA VAL A 355 52.08 5.13 21.32
C VAL A 355 53.11 6.23 21.74
N GLU A 356 52.84 7.49 22.11
CA GLU A 356 51.69 8.20 22.73
C GLU A 356 51.81 9.76 22.66
N LYS A 357 50.64 10.45 22.72
CA LYS A 357 50.26 11.85 23.17
C LYS A 357 51.17 13.09 22.97
N ILE A 358 50.51 14.22 22.65
CA ILE A 358 50.37 15.47 23.48
C ILE A 358 49.50 16.52 22.72
N GLU A 359 48.43 17.04 23.36
CA GLU A 359 47.75 18.33 23.09
C GLU A 359 48.37 19.44 23.98
N PRO A 360 48.02 20.76 23.98
CA PRO A 360 47.13 21.58 23.11
C PRO A 360 47.78 22.92 22.64
N GLN A 361 47.11 23.71 21.79
CA GLN A 361 46.77 25.14 22.04
C GLN A 361 46.17 25.87 20.81
N ILE A 362 45.31 26.83 21.17
CA ILE A 362 44.41 27.67 20.38
C ILE A 362 45.14 28.94 19.95
N GLU A 363 44.97 29.40 18.71
CA GLU A 363 44.92 30.84 18.43
C GLU A 363 44.10 31.20 17.19
N THR A 364 43.32 32.25 17.38
CA THR A 364 42.22 32.82 16.61
C THR A 364 42.63 33.48 15.28
N LYS A 365 41.81 33.34 14.24
CA LYS A 365 41.74 34.32 13.12
C LYS A 365 40.33 34.85 12.93
N GLN A 366 40.27 36.17 12.77
CA GLN A 366 39.12 37.04 12.89
C GLN A 366 38.20 37.04 11.66
N ILE A 367 36.94 37.33 11.97
CA ILE A 367 35.77 37.55 11.12
C ILE A 367 35.89 38.92 10.40
N PRO A 368 35.58 39.04 9.10
CA PRO A 368 35.34 40.35 8.50
C PRO A 368 33.89 40.84 8.76
N LYS A 369 33.79 42.06 9.30
CA LYS A 369 32.54 42.82 9.54
C LYS A 369 31.95 43.37 8.22
N PRO A 370 30.62 43.57 8.16
CA PRO A 370 29.93 44.22 7.03
C PRO A 370 29.79 45.74 7.20
N ALA A 371 29.97 46.48 6.10
CA ALA A 371 29.49 47.84 5.86
C ALA A 371 28.55 47.77 4.63
N GLU A 372 27.48 48.54 4.43
CA GLU A 372 27.01 49.78 5.04
C GLU A 372 25.49 49.91 4.75
N LYS A 373 24.80 50.74 5.52
CA LYS A 373 23.33 50.92 5.57
C LYS A 373 22.76 51.51 4.27
N VAL A 374 21.72 50.88 3.72
CA VAL A 374 20.75 51.52 2.83
C VAL A 374 19.51 51.88 3.64
N GLU A 375 19.06 53.11 3.43
CA GLU A 375 18.09 53.89 4.17
C GLU A 375 16.65 53.33 4.02
N GLN A 376 15.91 53.26 5.13
CA GLN A 376 14.49 52.86 5.16
C GLN A 376 13.58 53.99 4.67
N PRO A 377 12.55 53.73 3.84
CA PRO A 377 11.52 54.72 3.59
C PRO A 377 10.61 54.91 4.82
N LYS A 378 10.37 56.17 5.18
CA LYS A 378 9.50 56.61 6.28
C LYS A 378 8.05 56.13 6.12
N PRO A 379 7.34 55.82 7.22
CA PRO A 379 5.91 55.52 7.18
C PRO A 379 5.08 56.78 6.89
N ALA A 380 4.14 56.65 5.96
CA ALA A 380 3.13 57.66 5.66
C ALA A 380 2.16 57.83 6.86
N PRO A 381 1.68 59.06 7.13
CA PRO A 381 0.82 59.34 8.28
C PRO A 381 -0.60 58.77 8.12
N LYS A 382 -1.13 58.22 9.22
CA LYS A 382 -2.55 57.88 9.40
C LYS A 382 -3.41 59.13 9.22
N LEU A 383 -4.39 59.05 8.33
CA LEU A 383 -5.48 60.03 8.21
C LEU A 383 -6.61 59.63 9.17
N GLU A 384 -7.05 60.58 9.99
CA GLU A 384 -8.27 60.50 10.81
C GLU A 384 -9.53 60.56 9.92
N PRO A 385 -10.62 59.84 10.23
CA PRO A 385 -11.88 60.05 9.54
C PRO A 385 -12.64 61.24 10.16
N LYS A 386 -12.99 62.23 9.34
CA LYS A 386 -14.05 63.21 9.64
C LYS A 386 -15.34 62.87 8.88
N PRO A 387 -16.50 63.20 9.44
CA PRO A 387 -17.81 62.69 9.01
C PRO A 387 -18.43 63.54 7.89
N VAL A 388 -19.43 62.98 7.17
CA VAL A 388 -20.77 63.58 6.90
C VAL A 388 -21.47 62.99 5.65
N ALA A 389 -22.69 62.50 5.91
CA ALA A 389 -23.98 62.53 5.18
C ALA A 389 -24.21 61.97 3.75
N LYS A 390 -25.17 61.02 3.75
CA LYS A 390 -26.42 60.89 2.95
C LYS A 390 -26.39 61.22 1.44
N GLN A 391 -26.75 60.20 0.65
CA GLN A 391 -27.83 60.29 -0.36
C GLN A 391 -28.60 58.94 -0.46
N GLU A 392 -29.93 59.07 -0.36
CA GLU A 392 -31.04 58.11 -0.54
C GLU A 392 -31.11 57.55 -1.98
N LYS A 393 -31.71 56.42 -2.38
CA LYS A 393 -32.71 55.41 -1.90
C LYS A 393 -32.46 54.16 -2.78
N ILE A 394 -32.67 52.91 -2.33
CA ILE A 394 -33.96 52.19 -2.29
C ILE A 394 -33.90 51.18 -1.12
N GLN A 395 -34.90 51.23 -0.24
CA GLN A 395 -35.10 50.32 0.89
C GLN A 395 -35.80 49.03 0.45
N PHE A 396 -35.27 47.89 0.91
CA PHE A 396 -36.02 46.77 1.47
C PHE A 396 -35.09 46.10 2.53
N GLU A 397 -35.27 46.45 3.81
CA GLU A 397 -34.91 45.61 4.97
C GLU A 397 -36.14 44.68 5.17
N ASP A 398 -36.07 43.38 5.47
CA ASP A 398 -35.26 42.66 6.45
C ASP A 398 -34.81 41.27 5.92
N GLU A 399 -33.52 40.95 6.01
CA GLU A 399 -33.02 39.56 5.94
C GLU A 399 -33.17 38.92 7.32
N GLU A 400 -34.35 38.35 7.60
CA GLU A 400 -34.45 37.32 8.63
C GLU A 400 -33.72 36.06 8.16
N ASP A 401 -32.80 35.55 8.97
CA ASP A 401 -32.22 34.21 8.80
C ASP A 401 -33.37 33.21 8.59
N PRO A 402 -33.45 32.53 7.44
CA PRO A 402 -34.56 31.64 7.13
C PRO A 402 -34.71 30.51 8.16
N PHE A 403 -33.61 30.13 8.83
CA PHE A 403 -33.59 29.09 9.86
C PHE A 403 -33.75 29.62 11.28
N ALA A 404 -33.99 30.92 11.47
CA ALA A 404 -34.26 31.49 12.78
C ALA A 404 -35.41 30.73 13.49
N GLY A 405 -35.14 30.33 14.73
CA GLY A 405 -36.08 29.56 15.57
C GLY A 405 -36.15 28.05 15.27
N ILE A 406 -35.34 27.53 14.35
CA ILE A 406 -35.20 26.08 14.10
C ILE A 406 -33.92 25.59 14.79
N ALA A 407 -34.00 24.54 15.61
CA ALA A 407 -32.82 23.99 16.25
C ALA A 407 -31.91 23.29 15.22
N THR A 408 -30.59 23.46 15.33
CA THR A 408 -29.61 22.86 14.40
C THR A 408 -29.80 21.35 14.24
N LYS A 409 -30.10 20.65 15.34
CA LYS A 409 -30.40 19.20 15.34
C LYS A 409 -31.62 18.81 14.50
N ASP A 410 -32.61 19.69 14.38
CA ASP A 410 -33.80 19.44 13.54
C ASP A 410 -33.49 19.65 12.06
N ILE A 411 -32.57 20.57 11.74
CA ILE A 411 -32.09 20.80 10.38
C ILE A 411 -31.29 19.57 9.91
N GLU A 412 -30.35 19.10 10.74
CA GLU A 412 -29.53 17.91 10.47
C GLU A 412 -30.40 16.65 10.32
N LYS A 413 -31.28 16.35 11.30
CA LYS A 413 -32.18 15.18 11.21
C LYS A 413 -33.10 15.23 10.00
N PHE A 414 -33.64 16.40 9.65
CA PHE A 414 -34.48 16.54 8.46
C PHE A 414 -33.69 16.35 7.16
N SER A 415 -32.47 16.91 7.10
CA SER A 415 -31.56 16.76 5.97
C SER A 415 -31.20 15.30 5.73
N ASP A 416 -30.91 14.55 6.80
CA ASP A 416 -30.56 13.13 6.75
C ASP A 416 -31.76 12.25 6.38
N LEU A 417 -32.94 12.51 6.97
CA LEU A 417 -34.12 11.66 6.78
C LEU A 417 -34.76 11.82 5.40
N PHE A 418 -34.62 12.99 4.77
CA PHE A 418 -35.21 13.30 3.47
C PHE A 418 -34.16 13.50 2.36
N ASP A 419 -32.88 13.23 2.64
CA ASP A 419 -31.73 13.36 1.72
C ASP A 419 -31.72 14.72 0.97
N VAL A 420 -31.92 15.80 1.74
CA VAL A 420 -32.02 17.16 1.18
C VAL A 420 -30.65 17.82 1.22
N PRO A 421 -30.09 18.27 0.07
CA PRO A 421 -28.80 18.97 0.08
C PRO A 421 -28.91 20.37 0.71
N PRO A 422 -27.79 20.96 1.16
CA PRO A 422 -27.77 22.36 1.61
C PRO A 422 -28.27 23.30 0.50
N PRO A 423 -29.05 24.34 0.86
CA PRO A 423 -29.61 25.26 -0.13
C PRO A 423 -28.49 26.09 -0.79
N GLU A 424 -28.57 26.27 -2.11
CA GLU A 424 -27.55 27.02 -2.87
C GLU A 424 -27.88 28.52 -2.99
N ASN A 425 -29.10 28.92 -2.60
CA ASN A 425 -29.57 30.30 -2.63
C ASN A 425 -30.66 30.57 -1.56
N ASP A 426 -30.93 31.85 -1.31
CA ASP A 426 -31.87 32.28 -0.25
C ASP A 426 -33.31 31.81 -0.46
N LYS A 427 -33.71 31.58 -1.71
CA LYS A 427 -35.04 31.06 -2.04
C LYS A 427 -35.16 29.60 -1.60
N GLU A 428 -34.17 28.78 -1.93
CA GLU A 428 -34.08 27.39 -1.47
C GLU A 428 -33.96 27.29 0.05
N ALA A 429 -33.23 28.21 0.69
CA ALA A 429 -33.12 28.26 2.15
C ALA A 429 -34.47 28.53 2.83
N LYS A 430 -35.26 29.48 2.29
CA LYS A 430 -36.62 29.79 2.78
C LYS A 430 -37.59 28.62 2.57
N GLU A 431 -37.51 27.96 1.41
CA GLU A 431 -38.33 26.77 1.11
C GLU A 431 -37.98 25.58 2.01
N LEU A 432 -36.69 25.35 2.27
CA LEU A 432 -36.21 24.31 3.17
C LEU A 432 -36.65 24.58 4.62
N ALA A 433 -36.49 25.81 5.12
CA ALA A 433 -36.94 26.18 6.45
C ALA A 433 -38.46 26.00 6.64
N ALA A 434 -39.26 26.34 5.63
CA ALA A 434 -40.71 26.12 5.66
C ALA A 434 -41.07 24.62 5.73
N ARG A 435 -40.34 23.77 5.00
CA ARG A 435 -40.51 22.30 5.05
C ARG A 435 -40.15 21.73 6.42
N ILE A 436 -39.05 22.18 7.02
CA ILE A 436 -38.62 21.73 8.35
C ILE A 436 -39.63 22.15 9.42
N ARG A 437 -40.11 23.40 9.41
CA ARG A 437 -41.14 23.87 10.34
C ARG A 437 -42.43 23.06 10.23
N LYS A 438 -42.85 22.72 9.01
CA LYS A 438 -44.02 21.88 8.76
C LYS A 438 -43.81 20.47 9.33
N TRP A 439 -42.64 19.88 9.11
CA TRP A 439 -42.29 18.55 9.64
C TRP A 439 -42.30 18.53 11.17
N ILE A 440 -41.72 19.55 11.82
CA ILE A 440 -41.76 19.69 13.28
C ILE A 440 -43.21 19.79 13.78
N SER A 441 -44.04 20.60 13.12
CA SER A 441 -45.46 20.77 13.51
C SER A 441 -46.32 19.52 13.34
N GLN A 442 -45.90 18.59 12.48
CA GLN A 442 -46.60 17.34 12.20
C GLN A 442 -46.20 16.21 13.16
N GLY A 443 -45.26 16.47 14.09
CA GLY A 443 -44.73 15.48 15.02
C GLY A 443 -43.58 14.69 14.39
N ARG A 444 -42.40 14.75 15.02
CA ARG A 444 -41.20 14.00 14.57
C ARG A 444 -41.50 12.49 14.59
N PRO A 445 -41.25 11.73 13.51
CA PRO A 445 -41.27 10.27 13.58
C PRO A 445 -40.10 9.81 14.46
N LYS A 446 -40.39 9.08 15.55
CA LYS A 446 -39.37 8.58 16.48
C LYS A 446 -38.49 7.54 15.77
N THR A 447 -37.17 7.74 15.76
CA THR A 447 -36.21 6.73 15.30
C THR A 447 -35.82 5.78 16.45
N GLU A 448 -35.22 4.62 16.15
CA GLU A 448 -34.71 3.68 17.16
C GLU A 448 -33.60 4.30 18.04
N GLU A 449 -32.90 5.32 17.54
CA GLU A 449 -31.89 6.07 18.29
C GLU A 449 -32.53 7.02 19.31
N ASP A 450 -33.64 7.69 18.96
CA ASP A 450 -34.38 8.56 19.89
C ASP A 450 -34.96 7.77 21.08
N ALA A 451 -35.38 6.52 20.85
CA ALA A 451 -35.86 5.63 21.90
C ALA A 451 -34.75 5.14 22.85
N LYS A 452 -33.50 5.05 22.35
CA LYS A 452 -32.34 4.69 23.16
C LYS A 452 -31.87 5.86 24.02
N GLU A 453 -31.89 7.09 23.50
CA GLU A 453 -31.54 8.29 24.28
C GLU A 453 -32.53 8.54 25.43
N GLU A 454 -33.85 8.41 25.22
CA GLU A 454 -34.85 8.50 26.31
C GLU A 454 -34.62 7.42 27.40
N SER A 455 -34.22 6.20 27.01
CA SER A 455 -33.92 5.12 27.98
C SER A 455 -32.64 5.35 28.80
N ILE A 456 -31.69 6.11 28.25
CA ILE A 456 -30.43 6.47 28.91
C ILE A 456 -30.66 7.64 29.87
N GLU A 457 -31.50 8.62 29.50
CA GLU A 457 -31.89 9.71 30.42
C GLU A 457 -32.73 9.20 31.59
N GLU A 458 -33.70 8.29 31.37
CA GLU A 458 -34.49 7.68 32.45
C GLU A 458 -33.64 6.84 33.43
N THR A 459 -32.56 6.21 32.95
CA THR A 459 -31.65 5.43 33.81
C THR A 459 -30.69 6.33 34.59
N MET A 460 -30.30 7.49 34.05
CA MET A 460 -29.48 8.47 34.77
C MET A 460 -30.26 9.20 35.87
N GLU A 461 -31.54 9.53 35.66
CA GLU A 461 -32.38 10.15 36.71
C GLU A 461 -32.67 9.21 37.90
N GLN A 462 -32.64 7.89 37.70
CA GLN A 462 -32.87 6.92 38.77
C GLN A 462 -31.63 6.64 39.64
N GLU A 463 -30.42 6.87 39.15
CA GLU A 463 -29.20 6.67 39.95
C GLU A 463 -28.93 7.84 40.92
N ASP A 464 -29.31 9.07 40.56
CA ASP A 464 -29.14 10.25 41.42
C ASP A 464 -30.19 10.36 42.56
N ALA A 465 -31.21 9.50 42.56
CA ALA A 465 -32.31 9.52 43.53
C ALA A 465 -32.16 8.56 44.74
N LYS A 466 -30.95 8.06 45.05
CA LYS A 466 -30.73 7.23 46.27
C LYS A 466 -30.31 8.09 47.48
N PRO A 467 -31.07 8.09 48.61
CA PRO A 467 -30.77 8.94 49.75
C PRO A 467 -29.56 8.46 50.56
N LYS A 468 -28.65 9.39 50.87
CA LYS A 468 -27.54 9.22 51.82
C LYS A 468 -28.08 8.79 53.20
N LYS A 469 -27.87 7.52 53.59
CA LYS A 469 -28.18 7.03 54.94
C LYS A 469 -27.26 7.68 55.97
N LYS A 470 -27.89 8.31 56.97
CA LYS A 470 -27.26 8.92 58.16
C LYS A 470 -26.44 7.87 58.94
N ARG A 471 -25.21 8.25 59.30
CA ARG A 471 -24.39 7.57 60.32
C ARG A 471 -25.10 7.66 61.68
N SER A 472 -25.43 6.52 62.27
CA SER A 472 -25.77 6.40 63.68
C SER A 472 -24.58 5.81 64.43
N LEU A 473 -24.22 6.47 65.53
CA LEU A 473 -23.35 5.96 66.59
C LEU A 473 -23.96 4.70 67.24
N PHE A 474 -23.08 3.98 67.96
CA PHE A 474 -23.27 2.88 68.92
C PHE A 474 -22.83 1.49 68.46
N GLY A 475 -21.94 0.89 69.26
CA GLY A 475 -21.78 -0.57 69.29
C GLY A 475 -20.35 -1.07 69.49
N TRP A 476 -19.71 -0.70 70.60
CA TRP A 476 -18.49 -1.33 71.11
C TRP A 476 -18.80 -2.79 71.51
N GLY A 477 -17.95 -3.76 71.17
CA GLY A 477 -18.11 -5.13 71.69
C GLY A 477 -17.33 -6.24 71.01
N ARG A 478 -16.07 -6.42 71.46
CA ARG A 478 -15.28 -7.68 71.59
C ARG A 478 -15.82 -8.95 70.88
N LYS A 479 -14.97 -9.61 70.10
CA LYS A 479 -13.97 -10.60 70.57
C LYS A 479 -12.99 -10.94 69.45
#